data_AF-A0A7X1LU04-F1
#
_entry.id   AF-A0A7X1LU04-F1
#
_cell.length_a   1.000
_cell.length_b   1.000
_cell.length_c   1.000
_cell.angle_alpha   90.00
_cell.angle_beta   90.00
_cell.angle_gamma   90.00
#
_symmetry.space_group_name_H-M   'P 1'
#
loop_
_entity.id
_entity.type
_entity.pdbx_description
1 polymer ?
#
loop_
_entity_poly.entity_id
_entity_poly.type
_entity_poly.pdbx_seq_one_letter_code
_entity_poly.pdbx_strand_id
1 'polypeptide(L)'
;MTAWTPTTLVSVDEPGDRSGASDGHSRYGVYLSQRLGDFHDETPGTPLPTEEFAAAVWRVATPPMLTGYVTLRPDLQGVEAVWAENEDGVGSLAFKVSVPLWFNDLPADRRPRYPWQDWTTRYDIATRDERYRHPWEPDLKPGRPAVLTVSNILISATGWDLPTPKHTEGRGLVEEAKQVVHEVARRVNEEAGPMVAQLLGDR
;
A
#
# COMPACT_ATOMS: atom_id res chain seq x y z
N MET A 1 -0.30 3.53 -17.73
CA MET A 1 0.02 2.20 -17.19
C MET A 1 1.38 2.27 -16.54
N THR A 2 1.46 1.91 -15.27
CA THR A 2 2.72 1.84 -14.53
C THR A 2 3.56 0.68 -15.04
N ALA A 3 4.84 0.93 -15.32
CA ALA A 3 5.81 -0.14 -15.58
C ALA A 3 6.36 -0.62 -14.24
N TRP A 4 5.95 -1.82 -13.82
CA TRP A 4 6.43 -2.42 -12.57
C TRP A 4 7.86 -2.92 -12.73
N THR A 5 8.66 -2.74 -11.68
CA THR A 5 10.03 -3.27 -11.59
C THR A 5 10.15 -4.06 -10.28
N PRO A 6 11.24 -4.83 -10.08
CA PRO A 6 11.45 -5.56 -8.82
C PRO A 6 11.36 -4.67 -7.57
N THR A 7 11.72 -3.38 -7.69
CA THR A 7 11.74 -2.43 -6.57
C THR A 7 10.63 -1.38 -6.63
N THR A 8 9.82 -1.33 -7.69
CA THR A 8 8.65 -0.44 -7.77
C THR A 8 7.43 -1.17 -7.24
N LEU A 9 7.11 -0.95 -5.96
CA LEU A 9 5.99 -1.57 -5.24
C LEU A 9 4.71 -0.73 -5.30
N VAL A 10 4.87 0.58 -5.43
CA VAL A 10 3.80 1.58 -5.34
C VAL A 10 3.96 2.58 -6.48
N SER A 11 2.84 2.95 -7.10
CA SER A 11 2.78 4.03 -8.09
C SER A 11 1.64 4.98 -7.79
N VAL A 12 1.91 6.28 -7.86
CA VAL A 12 0.87 7.33 -7.80
C VAL A 12 0.27 7.51 -9.19
N ASP A 13 -1.07 7.55 -9.29
CA ASP A 13 -1.81 7.68 -10.56
C ASP A 13 -2.36 9.10 -10.76
N GLU A 14 -1.47 10.08 -10.97
CA GLU A 14 -1.87 11.46 -11.28
C GLU A 14 -2.77 11.60 -12.52
N PRO A 15 -2.49 10.89 -13.65
CA PRO A 15 -3.36 10.98 -14.82
C PRO A 15 -4.76 10.42 -14.54
N GLY A 16 -4.85 9.27 -13.86
CA GLY A 16 -6.14 8.67 -13.49
C GLY A 16 -6.91 9.50 -12.47
N ASP A 17 -6.21 10.13 -11.52
CA ASP A 17 -6.81 11.04 -10.54
C ASP A 17 -7.53 12.22 -11.21
N ARG A 18 -6.87 12.86 -12.17
CA ARG A 18 -7.43 14.01 -12.88
C ARG A 18 -8.53 13.60 -13.86
N SER A 19 -8.30 12.53 -14.62
CA SER A 19 -9.26 12.06 -15.64
C SER A 19 -10.53 11.47 -15.04
N GLY A 20 -10.47 10.89 -13.84
CA GLY A 20 -11.60 10.35 -13.09
C GLY A 20 -12.28 11.32 -12.13
N ALA A 21 -11.84 12.58 -12.07
CA ALA A 21 -12.36 13.59 -11.17
C ALA A 21 -13.74 14.09 -11.62
N SER A 22 -14.80 13.81 -10.86
CA SER A 22 -16.15 14.32 -11.16
C SER A 22 -16.25 15.85 -10.98
N ASP A 23 -15.34 16.45 -10.20
CA ASP A 23 -15.23 17.90 -9.98
C ASP A 23 -14.26 18.58 -10.96
N GLY A 24 -13.68 17.83 -11.91
CA GLY A 24 -12.71 18.31 -12.89
C GLY A 24 -11.31 18.59 -12.33
N HIS A 25 -11.03 18.31 -11.06
CA HIS A 25 -9.76 18.62 -10.40
C HIS A 25 -9.02 17.37 -9.91
N SER A 26 -9.59 16.64 -8.96
CA SER A 26 -8.95 15.48 -8.33
C SER A 26 -9.98 14.55 -7.71
N ARG A 27 -10.05 13.31 -8.21
CA ARG A 27 -10.87 12.26 -7.60
C ARG A 27 -10.45 11.99 -6.16
N TYR A 28 -9.14 12.00 -5.90
CA TYR A 28 -8.56 11.87 -4.57
C TYR A 28 -9.01 13.02 -3.67
N GLY A 29 -9.00 14.25 -4.17
CA GLY A 29 -9.54 15.42 -3.46
C GLY A 29 -11.00 15.27 -3.07
N VAL A 30 -11.84 14.69 -3.94
CA VAL A 30 -13.24 14.35 -3.60
C VAL A 30 -13.28 13.36 -2.44
N TYR A 31 -12.46 12.31 -2.43
CA TYR A 31 -12.42 11.35 -1.32
C TYR A 31 -11.90 11.95 -0.01
N LEU A 32 -10.95 12.90 -0.07
CA LEU A 32 -10.50 13.65 1.10
C LEU A 32 -11.65 14.51 1.66
N SER A 33 -12.40 15.20 0.79
CA SER A 33 -13.52 16.06 1.20
C SER A 33 -14.67 15.30 1.88
N GLN A 34 -14.81 14.00 1.62
CA GLN A 34 -15.81 13.15 2.27
C GLN A 34 -15.37 12.69 3.67
N ARG A 35 -14.11 12.97 4.04
CA ARG A 35 -13.46 12.53 5.28
C ARG A 35 -12.77 13.69 6.01
N LEU A 36 -13.28 14.92 5.89
CA LEU A 36 -12.67 16.09 6.55
C LEU A 36 -12.47 15.88 8.06
N GLY A 37 -13.40 15.17 8.71
CA GLY A 37 -13.27 14.78 10.12
C GLY A 37 -12.00 13.99 10.47
N ASP A 38 -11.38 13.31 9.49
CA ASP A 38 -10.16 12.54 9.67
C ASP A 38 -8.88 13.39 9.58
N PHE A 39 -8.99 14.70 9.30
CA PHE A 39 -7.84 15.61 9.10
C PHE A 39 -7.78 16.74 10.12
N HIS A 40 -8.54 16.61 11.22
CA HIS A 40 -8.51 17.52 12.34
C HIS A 40 -7.97 16.82 13.58
N ASP A 41 -7.19 17.56 14.37
CA ASP A 41 -6.90 17.21 15.76
C ASP A 41 -8.16 17.41 16.64
N GLU A 42 -8.05 17.21 17.96
CA GLU A 42 -9.14 17.39 18.94
C GLU A 42 -9.86 18.74 18.82
N THR A 43 -9.18 19.75 18.31
CA THR A 43 -9.74 21.07 18.01
C THR A 43 -10.05 21.22 16.51
N PRO A 44 -11.34 21.36 16.11
CA PRO A 44 -11.71 21.56 14.71
C PRO A 44 -10.95 22.70 14.03
N GLY A 45 -10.50 22.48 12.81
CA GLY A 45 -9.67 23.42 12.05
C GLY A 45 -8.17 23.38 12.38
N THR A 46 -7.75 22.59 13.37
CA THR A 46 -6.34 22.34 13.67
C THR A 46 -5.85 21.14 12.87
N PRO A 47 -4.79 21.26 12.04
CA PRO A 47 -4.23 20.12 11.33
C PRO A 47 -3.70 19.05 12.27
N LEU A 48 -3.80 17.78 11.85
CA LEU A 48 -3.18 16.65 12.53
C LEU A 48 -1.65 16.81 12.63
N PRO A 49 -1.01 16.17 13.62
CA PRO A 49 0.43 15.94 13.61
C PRO A 49 0.88 15.27 12.30
N THR A 50 2.10 15.58 11.85
CA THR A 50 2.62 15.15 10.53
C THR A 50 2.49 13.64 10.28
N GLU A 51 2.83 12.80 11.26
CA GLU A 51 2.74 11.34 11.14
C GLU A 51 1.29 10.85 11.07
N GLU A 52 0.40 11.42 11.87
CA GLU A 52 -1.03 11.09 11.85
C GLU A 52 -1.68 11.52 10.54
N PHE A 53 -1.33 12.71 10.05
CA PHE A 53 -1.74 13.20 8.75
C PHE A 53 -1.28 12.25 7.64
N ALA A 54 -0.02 11.84 7.65
CA ALA A 54 0.53 10.89 6.67
C ALA A 54 -0.20 9.55 6.68
N ALA A 55 -0.48 8.99 7.86
CA ALA A 55 -1.24 7.77 8.01
C ALA A 55 -2.68 7.91 7.47
N ALA A 56 -3.33 9.05 7.75
CA ALA A 56 -4.70 9.32 7.31
C ALA A 56 -4.78 9.48 5.78
N VAL A 57 -3.95 10.33 5.18
CA VAL A 57 -3.97 10.58 3.73
C VAL A 57 -3.56 9.35 2.93
N TRP A 58 -2.60 8.55 3.43
CA TRP A 58 -2.22 7.27 2.82
C TRP A 58 -3.39 6.29 2.79
N ARG A 59 -4.11 6.14 3.91
CA ARG A 59 -5.29 5.27 4.01
C ARG A 59 -6.38 5.64 3.01
N VAL A 60 -6.56 6.93 2.75
CA VAL A 60 -7.51 7.42 1.72
C VAL A 60 -6.99 7.17 0.31
N ALA A 61 -5.67 7.21 0.11
CA ALA A 61 -5.04 7.02 -1.19
C ALA A 61 -5.02 5.56 -1.65
N THR A 62 -4.94 4.61 -0.70
CA THR A 62 -4.90 3.17 -0.95
C THR A 62 -6.29 2.52 -1.05
N PRO A 63 -6.42 1.35 -1.71
CA PRO A 63 -7.66 0.55 -1.73
C PRO A 63 -8.22 0.28 -0.31
N PRO A 64 -9.54 0.02 -0.13
CA PRO A 64 -10.41 -0.77 -1.01
C PRO A 64 -11.23 0.05 -2.02
N MET A 65 -10.93 1.34 -2.19
CA MET A 65 -11.53 2.14 -3.26
C MET A 65 -11.26 1.49 -4.62
N LEU A 66 -12.31 1.27 -5.42
CA LEU A 66 -12.26 0.63 -6.76
C LEU A 66 -11.15 1.19 -7.66
N THR A 67 -10.77 2.45 -7.45
CA THR A 67 -9.62 3.12 -8.08
C THR A 67 -9.01 4.09 -7.07
N GLY A 68 -7.97 3.64 -6.35
CA GLY A 68 -7.19 4.50 -5.44
C GLY A 68 -6.45 5.63 -6.17
N TYR A 69 -5.90 6.57 -5.42
CA TYR A 69 -4.90 7.52 -5.94
C TYR A 69 -3.53 6.84 -6.08
N VAL A 70 -3.30 5.82 -5.26
CA VAL A 70 -2.17 4.91 -5.33
C VAL A 70 -2.61 3.59 -5.96
N THR A 71 -1.77 3.08 -6.85
CA THR A 71 -1.82 1.71 -7.35
C THR A 71 -0.68 0.92 -6.71
N LEU A 72 -0.98 -0.28 -6.22
CA LEU A 72 0.01 -1.21 -5.68
C LEU A 72 0.44 -2.20 -6.76
N ARG A 73 1.68 -2.70 -6.67
CA ARG A 73 2.13 -3.79 -7.52
C ARG A 73 1.22 -5.01 -7.30
N PRO A 74 0.74 -5.70 -8.36
CA PRO A 74 -0.40 -6.62 -8.22
C PRO A 74 -0.17 -7.83 -7.30
N ASP A 75 1.09 -8.23 -7.13
CA ASP A 75 1.51 -9.33 -6.25
C ASP A 75 1.51 -8.96 -4.75
N LEU A 76 1.35 -7.69 -4.40
CA LEU A 76 1.24 -7.24 -3.01
C LEU A 76 -0.19 -7.38 -2.50
N GLN A 77 -0.34 -7.77 -1.24
CA GLN A 77 -1.65 -7.76 -0.58
C GLN A 77 -2.01 -6.36 -0.08
N GLY A 78 -1.02 -5.56 0.32
CA GLY A 78 -1.25 -4.21 0.83
C GLY A 78 0.02 -3.51 1.29
N VAL A 79 -0.09 -2.19 1.39
CA VAL A 79 0.87 -1.32 2.07
C VAL A 79 0.07 -0.45 3.04
N GLU A 80 0.22 -0.69 4.33
CA GLU A 80 -0.61 -0.09 5.38
C GLU A 80 0.23 0.81 6.29
N ALA A 81 -0.29 1.98 6.64
CA ALA A 81 0.24 2.78 7.73
C ALA A 81 -0.14 2.12 9.06
N VAL A 82 0.85 1.86 9.91
CA VAL A 82 0.70 1.22 11.23
C VAL A 82 1.53 1.98 12.27
N TRP A 83 1.18 1.82 13.54
CA TRP A 83 1.98 2.34 14.65
C TRP A 83 2.81 1.19 15.22
N ALA A 84 4.13 1.35 15.23
CA ALA A 84 5.06 0.40 15.81
C ALA A 84 5.70 0.99 17.06
N GLU A 85 5.65 0.25 18.16
CA GLU A 85 6.39 0.60 19.37
C GLU A 85 7.88 0.42 19.14
N ASN A 86 8.67 1.42 19.50
CA ASN A 86 10.12 1.28 19.59
C ASN A 86 10.52 0.64 20.94
N GLU A 87 11.83 0.41 21.14
CA GLU A 87 12.35 -0.19 22.38
C GLU A 87 12.02 0.62 23.64
N ASP A 88 11.78 1.92 23.49
CA ASP A 88 11.40 2.84 24.56
C ASP A 88 9.88 2.88 24.82
N GLY A 89 9.10 2.07 24.10
CA GLY A 89 7.63 2.05 24.19
C GLY A 89 6.93 3.25 23.55
N VAL A 90 7.66 4.05 22.76
CA VAL A 90 7.10 5.17 22.00
C VAL A 90 6.62 4.65 20.64
N GLY A 91 5.33 4.85 20.36
CA GLY A 91 4.76 4.54 19.06
C GLY A 91 5.30 5.48 17.98
N SER A 92 5.80 4.92 16.89
CA SER A 92 6.25 5.65 15.70
C SER A 92 5.51 5.16 14.46
N LEU A 93 5.27 6.05 13.51
CA LEU A 93 4.69 5.66 12.23
C LEU A 93 5.62 4.66 11.51
N ALA A 94 5.02 3.57 11.03
CA ALA A 94 5.67 2.58 10.18
C ALA A 94 4.74 2.20 9.03
N PHE A 95 5.32 1.65 7.97
CA PHE A 95 4.57 1.09 6.85
C PHE A 95 4.78 -0.41 6.78
N LYS A 96 3.67 -1.16 6.83
CA LYS A 96 3.64 -2.61 6.72
C LYS A 96 3.36 -2.99 5.27
N VAL A 97 4.33 -3.61 4.61
CA VAL A 97 4.21 -4.16 3.26
C VAL A 97 3.92 -5.65 3.37
N SER A 98 2.75 -6.06 2.90
CA SER A 98 2.26 -7.43 2.96
C SER A 98 2.54 -8.15 1.64
N VAL A 99 3.45 -9.13 1.67
CA VAL A 99 3.89 -9.91 0.51
C VAL A 99 3.40 -11.36 0.63
N PRO A 100 2.38 -11.74 -0.15
CA PRO A 100 1.98 -13.13 -0.35
C PRO A 100 3.13 -13.99 -0.88
N LEU A 101 3.32 -15.15 -0.25
CA LEU A 101 4.23 -16.21 -0.68
C LEU A 101 3.41 -17.48 -0.91
N TRP A 102 3.55 -18.05 -2.10
CA TRP A 102 2.90 -19.30 -2.46
C TRP A 102 3.55 -20.45 -1.68
N PHE A 103 2.79 -21.51 -1.44
CA PHE A 103 3.29 -22.71 -0.79
C PHE A 103 4.48 -23.30 -1.58
N ASN A 104 4.44 -23.22 -2.90
CA ASN A 104 5.54 -23.65 -3.75
C ASN A 104 6.76 -22.70 -3.78
N ASP A 105 6.65 -21.50 -3.23
CA ASP A 105 7.82 -20.62 -3.05
C ASP A 105 8.67 -21.06 -1.85
N LEU A 106 8.08 -21.83 -0.91
CA LEU A 106 8.82 -22.39 0.21
C LEU A 106 9.78 -23.51 -0.26
N PRO A 107 11.00 -23.61 0.31
CA PRO A 107 11.91 -24.72 0.06
C PRO A 107 11.24 -26.07 0.32
N ALA A 108 11.49 -27.06 -0.54
CA ALA A 108 10.79 -28.34 -0.50
C ALA A 108 10.93 -29.09 0.84
N ASP A 109 12.06 -28.93 1.53
CA ASP A 109 12.35 -29.49 2.85
C ASP A 109 11.63 -28.76 4.01
N ARG A 110 11.12 -27.55 3.75
CA ARG A 110 10.40 -26.69 4.70
C ARG A 110 8.89 -26.67 4.47
N ARG A 111 8.41 -27.25 3.37
CA ARG A 111 6.98 -27.32 3.05
C ARG A 111 6.24 -28.19 4.08
N PRO A 112 5.13 -27.70 4.66
CA PRO A 112 4.21 -28.53 5.43
C PRO A 112 3.81 -29.81 4.66
N ARG A 113 3.82 -30.96 5.35
CA ARG A 113 3.65 -32.31 4.72
C ARG A 113 2.21 -32.68 4.36
N TYR A 114 1.23 -31.86 4.71
CA TYR A 114 -0.18 -32.07 4.34
C TYR A 114 -0.36 -31.74 2.84
N PRO A 115 -1.33 -32.34 2.11
CA PRO A 115 -1.56 -32.08 0.69
C PRO A 115 -2.22 -30.71 0.43
N TRP A 116 -1.58 -29.63 0.89
CA TRP A 116 -1.98 -28.27 0.60
C TRP A 116 -1.99 -28.02 -0.90
N GLN A 117 -2.90 -27.15 -1.34
CA GLN A 117 -2.85 -26.57 -2.68
C GLN A 117 -2.44 -25.10 -2.60
N ASP A 118 -1.84 -24.62 -3.68
CA ASP A 118 -1.53 -23.21 -3.82
C ASP A 118 -2.78 -22.38 -4.07
N TRP A 119 -2.63 -21.08 -3.81
CA TRP A 119 -3.54 -20.09 -4.33
C TRP A 119 -3.41 -19.99 -5.85
N THR A 120 -4.52 -19.70 -6.53
CA THR A 120 -4.47 -19.42 -7.96
C THR A 120 -3.91 -18.03 -8.21
N THR A 121 -3.64 -17.74 -9.47
CA THR A 121 -3.34 -16.39 -9.92
C THR A 121 -4.40 -16.02 -10.94
N ARG A 122 -4.90 -14.78 -10.85
CA ARG A 122 -5.56 -14.16 -12.00
C ARG A 122 -4.58 -13.18 -12.59
N TYR A 123 -4.41 -13.24 -13.91
CA TYR A 123 -3.75 -12.16 -14.62
C TYR A 123 -4.56 -10.90 -14.42
N ASP A 124 -3.87 -9.80 -14.10
CA ASP A 124 -4.49 -8.49 -14.21
C ASP A 124 -4.80 -8.25 -15.69
N ILE A 125 -6.10 -8.22 -16.01
CA ILE A 125 -6.61 -8.04 -17.37
C ILE A 125 -6.08 -6.73 -17.98
N ALA A 126 -5.80 -5.72 -17.15
CA ALA A 126 -5.34 -4.41 -17.59
C ALA A 126 -3.86 -4.41 -18.02
N THR A 127 -2.99 -5.21 -17.38
CA THR A 127 -1.54 -5.17 -17.62
C THR A 127 -1.02 -6.37 -18.39
N ARG A 128 -1.69 -7.54 -18.33
CA ARG A 128 -1.20 -8.82 -18.87
C ARG A 128 0.25 -9.14 -18.46
N ASP A 129 0.72 -8.55 -17.37
CA ASP A 129 2.07 -8.79 -16.86
C ASP A 129 2.03 -10.06 -16.02
N GLU A 130 2.64 -11.13 -16.53
CA GLU A 130 2.70 -12.41 -15.83
C GLU A 130 3.73 -12.42 -14.69
N ARG A 131 4.57 -11.37 -14.57
CA ARG A 131 5.64 -11.31 -13.57
C ARG A 131 5.09 -11.06 -12.17
N TYR A 132 4.16 -10.12 -12.03
CA TYR A 132 3.60 -9.71 -10.74
C TYR A 132 2.14 -10.14 -10.67
N ARG A 133 1.90 -11.33 -10.11
CA ARG A 133 0.60 -12.00 -10.14
C ARG A 133 -0.16 -11.75 -8.85
N HIS A 134 -1.41 -11.32 -8.99
CA HIS A 134 -2.30 -11.18 -7.84
C HIS A 134 -2.73 -12.55 -7.30
N PRO A 135 -2.59 -12.81 -5.97
CA PRO A 135 -3.11 -14.03 -5.38
C PRO A 135 -4.64 -14.06 -5.48
N TRP A 136 -5.18 -15.20 -5.92
CA TRP A 136 -6.62 -15.40 -6.05
C TRP A 136 -7.04 -16.71 -5.39
N GLU A 137 -8.16 -16.68 -4.67
CA GLU A 137 -8.68 -17.86 -4.00
C GLU A 137 -8.90 -19.02 -5.00
N PRO A 138 -8.31 -20.20 -4.74
CA PRO A 138 -8.43 -21.33 -5.65
C PRO A 138 -9.77 -22.04 -5.50
N ASP A 139 -10.21 -22.73 -6.54
CA ASP A 139 -11.27 -23.74 -6.40
C ASP A 139 -10.79 -24.85 -5.46
N LEU A 140 -11.51 -25.05 -4.35
CA LEU A 140 -11.14 -26.03 -3.34
C LEU A 140 -11.37 -27.45 -3.84
N LYS A 141 -10.34 -28.29 -3.73
CA LYS A 141 -10.42 -29.72 -4.05
C LYS A 141 -10.68 -30.53 -2.77
N PRO A 142 -11.50 -31.59 -2.81
CA PRO A 142 -11.72 -32.45 -1.65
C PRO A 142 -10.40 -32.95 -1.05
N GLY A 143 -10.21 -32.75 0.26
CA GLY A 143 -9.00 -33.14 0.98
C GLY A 143 -7.74 -32.32 0.69
N ARG A 144 -7.86 -31.19 -0.01
CA ARG A 144 -6.73 -30.30 -0.36
C ARG A 144 -7.02 -28.84 0.00
N PRO A 145 -6.91 -28.47 1.29
CA PRO A 145 -7.04 -27.07 1.70
C PRO A 145 -5.98 -26.20 1.03
N ALA A 146 -6.32 -24.94 0.79
CA ALA A 146 -5.39 -23.95 0.27
C ALA A 146 -4.72 -23.19 1.42
N VAL A 147 -3.44 -22.85 1.26
CA VAL A 147 -2.70 -22.01 2.22
C VAL A 147 -2.01 -20.88 1.48
N LEU A 148 -2.05 -19.68 2.05
CA LEU A 148 -1.25 -18.54 1.62
C LEU A 148 -0.45 -18.07 2.82
N THR A 149 0.86 -17.98 2.67
CA THR A 149 1.71 -17.34 3.67
C THR A 149 1.86 -15.89 3.29
N VAL A 150 1.87 -14.98 4.27
CA VAL A 150 2.07 -13.55 4.01
C VAL A 150 3.22 -13.08 4.87
N SER A 151 4.29 -12.61 4.22
CA SER A 151 5.40 -11.94 4.88
C SER A 151 5.05 -10.48 5.07
N ASN A 152 5.22 -9.98 6.31
CA ASN A 152 5.01 -8.58 6.63
C ASN A 152 6.38 -7.92 6.84
N ILE A 153 6.72 -6.96 5.98
CA ILE A 153 7.91 -6.14 6.11
C ILE A 153 7.47 -4.82 6.75
N LEU A 154 8.02 -4.47 7.90
CA LEU A 154 7.79 -3.18 8.54
C LEU A 154 8.99 -2.28 8.27
N ILE A 155 8.74 -1.10 7.68
CA ILE A 155 9.71 -0.03 7.54
C ILE A 155 9.28 1.16 8.40
N SER A 156 10.22 1.73 9.15
CA SER A 156 9.94 2.91 9.99
C SER A 156 9.88 4.16 9.12
N ALA A 157 8.92 5.04 9.39
CA ALA A 157 8.85 6.36 8.77
C ALA A 157 9.72 7.41 9.50
N THR A 158 10.42 7.03 10.57
CA THR A 158 11.28 7.93 11.32
C THR A 158 12.37 8.52 10.42
N GLY A 159 12.46 9.84 10.40
CA GLY A 159 13.45 10.58 9.59
C GLY A 159 13.04 10.78 8.12
N TRP A 160 11.83 10.37 7.73
CA TRP A 160 11.28 10.75 6.42
C TRP A 160 10.93 12.24 6.41
N ASP A 161 11.13 12.89 5.26
CA ASP A 161 10.82 14.32 5.08
C ASP A 161 9.34 14.52 4.73
N LEU A 162 8.46 14.15 5.67
CA LEU A 162 7.02 14.24 5.48
C LEU A 162 6.55 15.70 5.55
N PRO A 163 5.85 16.20 4.52
CA PRO A 163 5.28 17.55 4.54
C PRO A 163 4.41 17.81 5.77
N THR A 164 4.67 18.92 6.47
CA THR A 164 3.84 19.33 7.61
C THR A 164 2.52 19.91 7.12
N PRO A 165 1.35 19.38 7.54
CA PRO A 165 0.06 19.87 7.11
C PRO A 165 -0.23 21.26 7.67
N LYS A 166 -0.81 22.13 6.85
CA LYS A 166 -1.25 23.48 7.23
C LYS A 166 -2.72 23.69 6.97
N HIS A 167 -3.32 22.86 6.14
CA HIS A 167 -4.73 22.97 5.74
C HIS A 167 -5.48 21.71 6.14
N THR A 168 -6.68 21.91 6.67
CA THR A 168 -7.59 20.82 7.04
C THR A 168 -8.71 20.61 6.03
N GLU A 169 -8.81 21.48 5.02
CA GLU A 169 -9.85 21.40 3.99
C GLU A 169 -9.44 22.09 2.68
N GLY A 170 -10.29 21.91 1.66
CA GLY A 170 -10.15 22.58 0.38
C GLY A 170 -8.89 22.19 -0.39
N ARG A 171 -8.47 23.05 -1.31
CA ARG A 171 -7.36 22.77 -2.24
C ARG A 171 -6.02 22.59 -1.52
N GLY A 172 -5.77 23.36 -0.45
CA GLY A 172 -4.53 23.25 0.32
C GLY A 172 -4.33 21.85 0.90
N LEU A 173 -5.40 21.27 1.48
CA LEU A 173 -5.39 19.89 1.99
C LEU A 173 -5.04 18.89 0.88
N VAL A 174 -5.64 19.04 -0.30
CA VAL A 174 -5.41 18.11 -1.41
C VAL A 174 -3.96 18.14 -1.87
N GLU A 175 -3.37 19.33 -2.07
CA GLU A 175 -1.98 19.44 -2.51
C GLU A 175 -1.00 18.89 -1.46
N GLU A 176 -1.23 19.17 -0.17
CA GLU A 176 -0.42 18.63 0.94
C GLU A 176 -0.54 17.11 1.04
N ALA A 177 -1.76 16.57 0.97
CA ALA A 177 -2.00 15.13 0.97
C ALA A 177 -1.31 14.43 -0.21
N LYS A 178 -1.36 15.03 -1.41
CA LYS A 178 -0.66 14.51 -2.57
C LYS A 178 0.85 14.47 -2.35
N GLN A 179 1.44 15.55 -1.86
CA GLN A 179 2.88 15.60 -1.57
C GLN A 179 3.30 14.50 -0.59
N VAL A 180 2.52 14.30 0.47
CA VAL A 180 2.77 13.22 1.45
C VAL A 180 2.65 11.85 0.79
N VAL A 181 1.62 11.60 -0.02
CA VAL A 181 1.46 10.31 -0.72
C VAL A 181 2.62 10.02 -1.68
N HIS A 182 3.09 11.04 -2.42
CA HIS A 182 4.26 10.91 -3.28
C HIS A 182 5.51 10.55 -2.49
N GLU A 183 5.73 11.22 -1.36
CA GLU A 183 6.88 10.95 -0.50
C GLU A 183 6.81 9.54 0.10
N VAL A 184 5.67 9.13 0.64
CA VAL A 184 5.48 7.76 1.14
C VAL A 184 5.70 6.72 0.05
N ALA A 185 5.14 6.92 -1.15
CA ALA A 185 5.34 6.00 -2.28
C ALA A 185 6.82 5.88 -2.66
N ARG A 186 7.54 7.01 -2.69
CA ARG A 186 8.98 7.05 -2.95
C ARG A 186 9.76 6.26 -1.89
N ARG A 187 9.53 6.55 -0.61
CA ARG A 187 10.22 5.89 0.51
C ARG A 187 9.93 4.39 0.59
N VAL A 188 8.69 3.98 0.39
CA VAL A 188 8.32 2.55 0.32
C VAL A 188 9.06 1.84 -0.81
N ASN A 189 9.13 2.44 -2.00
CA ASN A 189 9.87 1.85 -3.13
C ASN A 189 11.39 1.78 -2.87
N GLU A 190 11.97 2.82 -2.25
CA GLU A 190 13.39 2.87 -1.93
C GLU A 190 13.80 1.87 -0.84
N GLU A 191 13.02 1.78 0.22
CA GLU A 191 13.38 0.97 1.40
C GLU A 191 12.89 -0.47 1.28
N ALA A 192 11.59 -0.68 1.02
CA ALA A 192 11.00 -2.01 0.95
C ALA A 192 11.20 -2.67 -0.42
N GLY A 193 11.34 -1.90 -1.50
CA GLY A 193 11.52 -2.44 -2.85
C GLY A 193 12.63 -3.49 -2.96
N PRO A 194 13.88 -3.18 -2.56
CA PRO A 194 14.97 -4.17 -2.58
C PRO A 194 14.72 -5.39 -1.68
N MET A 195 14.07 -5.20 -0.53
CA MET A 195 13.74 -6.30 0.40
C MET A 195 12.72 -7.26 -0.21
N VAL A 196 11.68 -6.71 -0.85
CA VAL A 196 10.67 -7.50 -1.55
C VAL A 196 11.29 -8.23 -2.75
N ALA A 197 12.13 -7.54 -3.54
CA ALA A 197 12.84 -8.18 -4.66
C ALA A 197 13.66 -9.38 -4.18
N GLN A 198 14.45 -9.20 -3.11
CA GLN A 198 15.24 -10.29 -2.52
C GLN A 198 14.36 -11.42 -1.97
N LEU A 199 13.25 -11.09 -1.30
CA LEU A 199 12.31 -12.08 -0.75
C LEU A 199 11.70 -12.95 -1.85
N LEU A 200 11.39 -12.36 -3.01
CA LEU A 200 10.82 -13.06 -4.16
C LEU A 200 11.88 -13.69 -5.08
N GLY A 201 13.17 -13.46 -4.81
CA GLY A 201 14.27 -13.99 -5.63
C GLY A 201 14.55 -13.22 -6.92
N ASP A 202 13.96 -12.02 -7.08
CA ASP A 202 14.26 -11.11 -8.18
C ASP A 202 15.62 -10.45 -7.93
N ARG A 203 16.51 -10.48 -8.94
CA ARG A 203 17.82 -9.81 -8.91
C ARG A 203 17.79 -8.49 -9.65
#